data_AF-A0A6P3V8T6-F1
#
_entry.id   AF-A0A6P3V8T6-F1
#
_cell.length_a   1.000
_cell.length_b   1.000
_cell.length_c   1.000
_cell.angle_alpha   90.00
_cell.angle_beta   90.00
_cell.angle_gamma   90.00
#
_symmetry.space_group_name_H-M   'P 1'
#
loop_
_entity.id
_entity.type
_entity.pdbx_description
1 polymer ?
#
loop_
_entity_poly.entity_id
_entity_poly.type
_entity_poly.pdbx_seq_one_letter_code
_entity_poly.pdbx_strand_id
1 'polypeptide(L)'
;MATRKGSAQTRFGESTVEFQDKQPLPELPPGECLLEDLDLEVVPDTHTLYVGHLNPQFSVPVLACLLRDTLERLELPVSREHIQVVRRPRNAYALVRVAAHKATLASLHWRLQMALEEQLIFKELTARGKELVLSEGWGPVSRREEILGQEQLFQGAFLGSETRNLEFKRGSGEYLNLAFKHHVRRYVCAFLNSEGGSLLVGVEDSGLVQGIRCSHHDEDRARLLVDSLLQGFKPQVFPDAYTLTFIPVITTSSTSVPLKVLRLTVHTPKAQSEPQLYETDQGEVFLRREGSIQGPLSVSAIQEWCRQKWTAELGKLEEKVKLLTEEKERLQQQLQQYQPVSCTCCVL
;
A
#
# COMPACT_ATOMS: atom_id res chain seq x y z
N MET A 1 -43.60 54.18 27.26
CA MET A 1 -44.82 54.99 27.03
C MET A 1 -44.66 55.75 25.72
N ALA A 2 -45.75 55.91 24.95
CA ALA A 2 -46.06 57.01 23.99
C ALA A 2 -44.97 57.57 23.02
N THR A 3 -45.21 57.84 21.73
CA THR A 3 -46.37 57.63 20.84
C THR A 3 -45.99 57.94 19.37
N ARG A 4 -46.58 57.17 18.43
CA ARG A 4 -47.18 57.59 17.12
C ARG A 4 -46.38 58.35 16.04
N LYS A 5 -46.47 57.77 14.81
CA LYS A 5 -46.95 58.32 13.50
C LYS A 5 -46.19 59.51 12.88
N GLY A 6 -46.08 59.64 11.55
CA GLY A 6 -46.58 58.83 10.43
C GLY A 6 -46.69 59.65 9.13
N SER A 7 -47.27 59.06 8.06
CA SER A 7 -47.44 59.59 6.68
C SER A 7 -46.16 59.87 5.88
N ALA A 8 -45.94 59.47 4.62
CA ALA A 8 -46.76 59.05 3.46
C ALA A 8 -47.12 60.18 2.46
N GLN A 9 -46.49 60.14 1.29
CA GLN A 9 -46.87 60.85 0.07
C GLN A 9 -46.20 60.15 -1.14
N THR A 10 -46.72 59.96 -2.36
CA THR A 10 -48.08 59.81 -2.92
C THR A 10 -47.95 59.97 -4.45
N ARG A 11 -48.38 58.96 -5.24
CA ARG A 11 -48.77 59.03 -6.68
C ARG A 11 -47.66 59.30 -7.72
N PHE A 12 -47.80 59.01 -9.03
CA PHE A 12 -48.81 58.31 -9.87
C PHE A 12 -48.13 57.81 -11.17
N GLY A 13 -48.79 56.95 -11.96
CA GLY A 13 -48.31 56.59 -13.30
C GLY A 13 -48.99 55.36 -13.89
N GLU A 14 -50.14 55.55 -14.54
CA GLU A 14 -50.90 54.50 -15.23
C GLU A 14 -50.37 54.27 -16.66
N SER A 15 -50.50 53.05 -17.20
CA SER A 15 -51.23 52.82 -18.46
C SER A 15 -51.25 51.33 -18.84
N THR A 16 -52.43 50.84 -19.24
CA THR A 16 -52.70 49.48 -19.72
C THR A 16 -52.82 49.47 -21.24
N VAL A 17 -52.11 48.58 -21.95
CA VAL A 17 -52.55 48.04 -23.25
C VAL A 17 -52.06 46.59 -23.39
N GLU A 18 -52.95 45.70 -23.81
CA GLU A 18 -52.70 44.31 -24.17
C GLU A 18 -53.12 44.13 -25.64
N PHE A 19 -52.34 43.45 -26.50
CA PHE A 19 -52.82 42.84 -27.76
C PHE A 19 -51.79 41.85 -28.33
N GLN A 20 -52.25 40.94 -29.20
CA GLN A 20 -51.59 39.68 -29.57
C GLN A 20 -51.00 39.66 -31.00
N ASP A 21 -50.06 38.72 -31.18
CA ASP A 21 -49.91 37.79 -32.34
C ASP A 21 -48.90 38.08 -33.49
N LYS A 22 -48.12 37.01 -33.79
CA LYS A 22 -47.34 36.62 -35.01
C LYS A 22 -45.90 37.10 -35.34
N GLN A 23 -45.18 36.11 -35.87
CA GLN A 23 -43.78 35.93 -36.38
C GLN A 23 -43.42 36.78 -37.64
N PRO A 24 -42.15 36.85 -38.17
CA PRO A 24 -41.12 35.77 -38.25
C PRO A 24 -39.59 36.13 -38.18
N LEU A 25 -38.74 35.08 -38.32
CA LEU A 25 -37.27 35.06 -38.53
C LEU A 25 -36.86 35.51 -39.97
N PRO A 26 -35.63 36.01 -40.25
CA PRO A 26 -34.31 35.33 -40.07
C PRO A 26 -33.21 36.24 -39.41
N GLU A 27 -31.87 36.07 -39.45
CA GLU A 27 -30.93 35.19 -40.20
C GLU A 27 -29.58 34.93 -39.44
N LEU A 28 -28.45 34.71 -40.15
CA LEU A 28 -27.07 34.38 -39.69
C LEU A 28 -26.03 35.17 -40.57
N PRO A 29 -24.67 35.07 -40.44
CA PRO A 29 -23.76 34.25 -39.59
C PRO A 29 -22.59 35.13 -38.97
N PRO A 30 -21.35 34.65 -38.69
CA PRO A 30 -20.83 33.32 -38.35
C PRO A 30 -20.10 33.26 -36.98
N GLY A 31 -19.90 32.05 -36.43
CA GLY A 31 -18.98 31.85 -35.30
C GLY A 31 -19.21 30.54 -34.53
N GLU A 32 -18.34 29.55 -34.80
CA GLU A 32 -18.00 28.42 -33.91
C GLU A 32 -19.13 27.52 -33.38
N CYS A 33 -19.22 26.28 -33.91
CA CYS A 33 -19.07 25.04 -33.13
C CYS A 33 -19.38 23.81 -34.00
N LEU A 34 -18.36 23.32 -34.72
CA LEU A 34 -18.28 21.92 -35.16
C LEU A 34 -16.83 21.47 -35.02
N LEU A 35 -16.55 20.73 -33.95
CA LEU A 35 -15.57 19.65 -33.95
C LEU A 35 -16.23 18.46 -33.28
N GLU A 36 -16.01 17.29 -33.87
CA GLU A 36 -16.59 16.01 -33.49
C GLU A 36 -15.87 15.44 -32.24
N ASP A 37 -16.32 14.26 -31.83
CA ASP A 37 -15.68 13.38 -30.85
C ASP A 37 -15.65 13.86 -29.38
N LEU A 38 -16.54 13.27 -28.56
CA LEU A 38 -16.16 12.07 -27.80
C LEU A 38 -17.35 11.51 -27.01
N ASP A 39 -17.86 10.35 -27.46
CA ASP A 39 -18.54 9.41 -26.59
C ASP A 39 -17.53 8.89 -25.54
N LEU A 40 -17.41 9.60 -24.42
CA LEU A 40 -16.81 9.03 -23.22
C LEU A 40 -17.84 8.14 -22.55
N GLU A 41 -17.89 6.87 -22.96
CA GLU A 41 -18.51 5.81 -22.16
C GLU A 41 -17.93 5.87 -20.74
N VAL A 42 -18.74 6.29 -19.77
CA VAL A 42 -18.36 6.29 -18.36
C VAL A 42 -18.40 4.85 -17.87
N VAL A 43 -17.31 4.13 -18.12
CA VAL A 43 -17.10 2.75 -17.68
C VAL A 43 -17.34 2.68 -16.16
N PRO A 44 -18.19 1.76 -15.66
CA PRO A 44 -18.47 1.66 -14.24
C PRO A 44 -17.24 1.17 -13.48
N ASP A 45 -16.62 2.09 -12.71
CA ASP A 45 -15.49 1.80 -11.84
C ASP A 45 -15.74 0.58 -10.94
N THR A 46 -14.78 -0.35 -10.91
CA THR A 46 -14.85 -1.55 -10.07
C THR A 46 -14.38 -1.23 -8.65
N HIS A 47 -15.34 -1.07 -7.75
CA HIS A 47 -15.11 -0.84 -6.34
C HIS A 47 -15.16 -2.16 -5.55
N THR A 48 -14.46 -2.24 -4.42
CA THR A 48 -14.63 -3.33 -3.45
C THR A 48 -15.49 -2.83 -2.29
N LEU A 49 -16.34 -3.68 -1.73
CA LEU A 49 -17.09 -3.39 -0.52
C LEU A 49 -16.66 -4.37 0.56
N TYR A 50 -16.14 -3.85 1.66
CA TYR A 50 -15.95 -4.62 2.88
C TYR A 50 -17.29 -4.75 3.58
N VAL A 51 -17.70 -5.99 3.88
CA VAL A 51 -18.90 -6.33 4.63
C VAL A 51 -18.49 -7.05 5.92
N GLY A 52 -18.45 -6.31 7.02
CA GLY A 52 -18.05 -6.80 8.34
C GLY A 52 -19.22 -7.34 9.18
N HIS A 53 -18.87 -8.09 10.24
CA HIS A 53 -19.81 -8.64 11.23
C HIS A 53 -20.84 -9.64 10.69
N LEU A 54 -20.48 -10.38 9.63
CA LEU A 54 -21.28 -11.50 9.16
C LEU A 54 -21.39 -12.58 10.25
N ASN A 55 -22.53 -13.25 10.29
CA ASN A 55 -22.82 -14.30 11.25
C ASN A 55 -21.93 -15.54 11.01
N PRO A 56 -20.97 -15.85 11.88
CA PRO A 56 -20.02 -16.94 11.67
C PRO A 56 -20.64 -18.33 11.89
N GLN A 57 -21.94 -18.43 12.19
CA GLN A 57 -22.65 -19.71 12.24
C GLN A 57 -22.91 -20.27 10.84
N PHE A 58 -23.22 -19.42 9.86
CA PHE A 58 -23.49 -19.81 8.47
C PHE A 58 -22.22 -20.13 7.68
N SER A 59 -22.30 -21.11 6.79
CA SER A 59 -21.14 -21.54 5.99
C SER A 59 -20.76 -20.48 4.96
N VAL A 60 -19.49 -20.49 4.52
CA VAL A 60 -18.95 -19.60 3.46
C VAL A 60 -19.88 -19.49 2.24
N PRO A 61 -20.38 -20.59 1.62
CA PRO A 61 -21.29 -20.48 0.47
C PRO A 61 -22.68 -19.97 0.82
N VAL A 62 -23.18 -20.19 2.04
CA VAL A 62 -24.48 -19.64 2.50
C VAL A 62 -24.37 -18.13 2.70
N LEU A 63 -23.31 -17.66 3.38
CA LEU A 63 -23.02 -16.23 3.53
C LEU A 63 -22.84 -15.55 2.17
N ALA A 64 -22.11 -16.17 1.23
CA ALA A 64 -21.93 -15.62 -0.11
C ALA A 64 -23.25 -15.54 -0.91
N CYS A 65 -24.17 -16.48 -0.71
CA CYS A 65 -25.48 -16.43 -1.35
C CYS A 65 -26.37 -15.36 -0.73
N LEU A 66 -26.54 -15.36 0.59
CA LEU A 66 -27.33 -14.35 1.29
C LEU A 66 -26.84 -12.93 0.99
N LEU A 67 -25.52 -12.71 0.91
CA LEU A 67 -24.94 -11.41 0.53
C LEU A 67 -25.27 -11.01 -0.91
N ARG A 68 -25.15 -11.92 -1.88
CA ARG A 68 -25.56 -11.65 -3.26
C ARG A 68 -27.04 -11.27 -3.31
N ASP A 69 -27.90 -12.09 -2.69
CA ASP A 69 -29.35 -11.92 -2.76
C ASP A 69 -29.81 -10.61 -2.07
N THR A 70 -29.05 -10.12 -1.08
CA THR A 70 -29.28 -8.78 -0.51
C THR A 70 -28.80 -7.65 -1.40
N LEU A 71 -27.62 -7.76 -2.04
CA LEU A 71 -27.09 -6.71 -2.92
C LEU A 71 -27.92 -6.59 -4.21
N GLU A 72 -28.37 -7.71 -4.75
CA GLU A 72 -29.27 -7.77 -5.91
C GLU A 72 -30.60 -7.05 -5.64
N ARG A 73 -31.17 -7.19 -4.43
CA ARG A 73 -32.35 -6.44 -3.95
C ARG A 73 -32.11 -4.95 -3.76
N LEU A 74 -30.85 -4.51 -3.69
CA LEU A 74 -30.44 -3.12 -3.55
C LEU A 74 -30.00 -2.51 -4.90
N GLU A 75 -30.37 -3.16 -6.00
CA GLU A 75 -30.06 -2.77 -7.38
C GLU A 75 -28.55 -2.84 -7.70
N LEU A 76 -27.82 -3.70 -6.98
CA LEU A 76 -26.39 -3.94 -7.16
C LEU A 76 -26.18 -5.41 -7.58
N PRO A 77 -26.28 -5.74 -8.89
CA PRO A 77 -26.04 -7.08 -9.37
C PRO A 77 -24.55 -7.45 -9.20
N VAL A 78 -24.29 -8.57 -8.50
CA VAL A 78 -22.93 -9.04 -8.20
C VAL A 78 -22.78 -10.53 -8.52
N SER A 79 -21.84 -10.87 -9.41
CA SER A 79 -21.48 -12.26 -9.68
C SER A 79 -20.94 -12.98 -8.45
N ARG A 80 -21.20 -14.29 -8.31
CA ARG A 80 -20.68 -15.10 -7.20
C ARG A 80 -19.15 -15.09 -7.09
N GLU A 81 -18.45 -14.99 -8.21
CA GLU A 81 -16.98 -14.89 -8.30
C GLU A 81 -16.40 -13.58 -7.74
N HIS A 82 -17.26 -12.57 -7.53
CA HIS A 82 -16.89 -11.27 -6.98
C HIS A 82 -17.11 -11.17 -5.46
N ILE A 83 -17.59 -12.23 -4.79
CA ILE A 83 -17.87 -12.26 -3.35
C ILE A 83 -16.90 -13.20 -2.64
N GLN A 84 -15.87 -12.64 -2.01
CA GLN A 84 -14.90 -13.40 -1.21
C GLN A 84 -15.29 -13.35 0.27
N VAL A 85 -15.87 -14.44 0.80
CA VAL A 85 -16.24 -14.55 2.22
C VAL A 85 -15.15 -15.26 3.03
N VAL A 86 -14.69 -14.63 4.11
CA VAL A 86 -13.75 -15.19 5.07
C VAL A 86 -14.48 -15.48 6.38
N ARG A 87 -14.64 -16.77 6.71
CA ARG A 87 -15.22 -17.24 7.98
C ARG A 87 -14.11 -17.66 8.96
N ARG A 88 -14.15 -17.12 10.18
CA ARG A 88 -13.36 -17.57 11.35
C ARG A 88 -14.29 -17.94 12.50
N PRO A 89 -13.86 -18.72 13.52
CA PRO A 89 -14.75 -19.23 14.58
C PRO A 89 -15.52 -18.20 15.40
N ARG A 90 -15.07 -16.93 15.43
CA ARG A 90 -15.68 -15.83 16.19
C ARG A 90 -16.08 -14.61 15.36
N ASN A 91 -15.81 -14.61 14.05
CA ASN A 91 -16.08 -13.49 13.16
C ASN A 91 -16.13 -13.97 11.71
N ALA A 92 -17.04 -13.43 10.89
CA ALA A 92 -16.99 -13.58 9.45
C ALA A 92 -17.12 -12.20 8.77
N TYR A 93 -16.48 -12.06 7.62
CA TYR A 93 -16.54 -10.85 6.80
C TYR A 93 -16.47 -11.23 5.32
N ALA A 94 -16.86 -10.31 4.44
CA ALA A 94 -16.73 -10.47 2.99
C ALA A 94 -16.06 -9.26 2.34
N LEU A 95 -15.41 -9.52 1.22
CA LEU A 95 -14.96 -8.52 0.26
C LEU A 95 -15.76 -8.73 -1.02
N VAL A 96 -16.47 -7.70 -1.47
CA VAL A 96 -17.42 -7.80 -2.59
C VAL A 96 -17.04 -6.82 -3.69
N ARG A 97 -16.66 -7.28 -4.87
CA ARG A 97 -16.37 -6.41 -6.02
C ARG A 97 -17.68 -6.03 -6.72
N VAL A 98 -17.90 -4.74 -6.93
CA VAL A 98 -19.10 -4.18 -7.56
C VAL A 98 -18.67 -3.17 -8.63
N ALA A 99 -19.18 -3.33 -9.85
CA ALA A 99 -19.07 -2.31 -10.89
C ALA A 99 -20.27 -1.36 -10.75
N ALA A 100 -20.05 -0.19 -10.15
CA ALA A 100 -21.13 0.76 -9.86
C ALA A 100 -20.61 2.20 -9.89
N HIS A 101 -21.44 3.11 -10.39
CA HIS A 101 -21.13 4.54 -10.40
C HIS A 101 -21.07 5.11 -8.97
N LYS A 102 -20.16 6.06 -8.73
CA LYS A 102 -19.84 6.62 -7.41
C LYS A 102 -21.06 7.17 -6.63
N ALA A 103 -22.04 7.72 -7.34
CA ALA A 103 -23.29 8.20 -6.74
C ALA A 103 -24.17 7.05 -6.17
N THR A 104 -24.12 5.87 -6.78
CA THR A 104 -24.83 4.67 -6.34
C THR A 104 -24.20 4.11 -5.05
N LEU A 105 -22.88 4.24 -4.88
CA LEU A 105 -22.16 3.83 -3.68
C LEU A 105 -22.33 4.81 -2.51
N ALA A 106 -22.31 6.13 -2.76
CA ALA A 106 -22.60 7.12 -1.72
C ALA A 106 -24.01 6.95 -1.09
N SER A 107 -24.98 6.44 -1.86
CA SER A 107 -26.34 6.14 -1.42
C SER A 107 -26.54 4.69 -0.93
N LEU A 108 -25.53 3.83 -1.04
CA LEU A 108 -25.57 2.41 -0.65
C LEU A 108 -25.67 2.25 0.87
N HIS A 109 -24.91 3.06 1.63
CA HIS A 109 -24.90 3.02 3.10
C HIS A 109 -26.30 3.30 3.68
N TRP A 110 -26.93 4.39 3.24
CA TRP A 110 -28.31 4.74 3.62
C TRP A 110 -29.33 3.68 3.21
N ARG A 111 -29.27 3.18 1.97
CA ARG A 111 -30.20 2.14 1.47
C ARG A 111 -30.08 0.83 2.26
N LEU A 112 -28.87 0.43 2.65
CA LEU A 112 -28.65 -0.75 3.49
C LEU A 112 -29.10 -0.54 4.94
N GLN A 113 -28.93 0.66 5.49
CA GLN A 113 -29.42 0.98 6.84
C GLN A 113 -30.95 0.91 6.91
N MET A 114 -31.65 1.46 5.92
CA MET A 114 -33.12 1.34 5.82
C MET A 114 -33.58 -0.12 5.60
N ALA A 115 -32.92 -0.87 4.71
CA ALA A 115 -33.28 -2.26 4.43
C ALA A 115 -33.03 -3.22 5.63
N LEU A 116 -32.04 -2.91 6.47
CA LEU A 116 -31.71 -3.64 7.70
C LEU A 116 -32.79 -3.49 8.80
N GLU A 117 -33.47 -2.34 8.84
CA GLU A 117 -34.58 -2.10 9.79
C GLU A 117 -35.83 -2.89 9.38
N GLU A 118 -36.17 -2.87 8.08
CA GLU A 118 -37.42 -3.45 7.55
C GLU A 118 -37.42 -4.97 7.36
N GLN A 119 -36.29 -5.61 7.01
CA GLN A 119 -36.31 -7.03 6.58
C GLN A 119 -35.56 -8.00 7.52
N LEU A 120 -36.28 -9.05 7.95
CA LEU A 120 -35.80 -10.14 8.82
C LEU A 120 -34.52 -10.83 8.33
N ILE A 121 -34.32 -10.94 7.02
CA ILE A 121 -33.18 -11.65 6.41
C ILE A 121 -31.84 -10.99 6.75
N PHE A 122 -31.78 -9.66 6.84
CA PHE A 122 -30.55 -8.95 7.22
C PHE A 122 -30.16 -9.20 8.69
N LYS A 123 -31.14 -9.47 9.57
CA LYS A 123 -30.91 -9.81 10.99
C LYS A 123 -30.38 -11.23 11.21
N GLU A 124 -30.45 -12.09 10.20
CA GLU A 124 -29.80 -13.41 10.21
C GLU A 124 -28.36 -13.33 9.65
N LEU A 125 -28.15 -12.50 8.63
CA LEU A 125 -26.85 -12.18 8.05
C LEU A 125 -25.89 -11.54 9.07
N THR A 126 -26.38 -10.67 9.96
CA THR A 126 -25.60 -10.09 11.05
C THR A 126 -25.28 -11.10 12.14
N ALA A 127 -24.08 -11.03 12.72
CA ALA A 127 -23.81 -11.69 13.99
C ALA A 127 -24.73 -11.09 15.08
N ARG A 128 -25.41 -11.95 15.87
CA ARG A 128 -26.38 -11.53 16.91
C ARG A 128 -25.81 -10.42 17.80
N GLY A 129 -26.50 -9.28 17.84
CA GLY A 129 -26.08 -8.11 18.63
C GLY A 129 -25.02 -7.22 17.97
N LYS A 130 -24.83 -7.30 16.65
CA LYS A 130 -23.95 -6.42 15.86
C LYS A 130 -24.65 -5.90 14.61
N GLU A 131 -24.27 -4.70 14.19
CA GLU A 131 -24.67 -4.12 12.91
C GLU A 131 -23.70 -4.52 11.79
N LEU A 132 -24.23 -4.67 10.57
CA LEU A 132 -23.44 -4.89 9.35
C LEU A 132 -22.61 -3.64 9.07
N VAL A 133 -21.28 -3.79 9.06
CA VAL A 133 -20.37 -2.69 8.69
C VAL A 133 -20.11 -2.76 7.19
N LEU A 134 -20.43 -1.69 6.48
CA LEU A 134 -20.18 -1.54 5.05
C LEU A 134 -19.16 -0.43 4.85
N SER A 135 -18.11 -0.71 4.09
CA SER A 135 -17.06 0.28 3.81
C SER A 135 -16.52 0.10 2.39
N GLU A 136 -16.34 1.20 1.66
CA GLU A 136 -15.71 1.19 0.34
C GLU A 136 -14.23 0.84 0.48
N GLY A 137 -13.86 -0.36 0.04
CA GLY A 137 -12.49 -0.73 -0.24
C GLY A 137 -12.17 -0.43 -1.70
N TRP A 138 -11.00 0.12 -1.99
CA TRP A 138 -10.61 0.27 -3.39
C TRP A 138 -10.26 -1.09 -4.03
N GLY A 139 -10.06 -1.10 -5.34
CA GLY A 139 -10.11 -2.27 -6.23
C GLY A 139 -9.11 -3.43 -5.97
N PRO A 140 -9.11 -4.43 -6.86
CA PRO A 140 -8.72 -5.80 -6.53
C PRO A 140 -7.25 -6.13 -6.79
N VAL A 141 -6.62 -6.85 -5.87
CA VAL A 141 -5.23 -7.30 -5.98
C VAL A 141 -5.11 -8.50 -6.93
N SER A 142 -4.44 -8.31 -8.07
CA SER A 142 -3.87 -9.42 -8.85
C SER A 142 -2.42 -9.13 -9.27
N ARG A 143 -1.50 -9.83 -8.59
CA ARG A 143 -0.15 -10.22 -9.03
C ARG A 143 0.62 -9.27 -9.97
N ARG A 144 1.49 -8.44 -9.36
CA ARG A 144 2.53 -7.59 -9.98
C ARG A 144 2.03 -6.51 -10.93
N GLU A 145 1.77 -5.31 -10.38
CA GLU A 145 2.19 -4.05 -10.99
C GLU A 145 2.14 -2.92 -9.95
N GLU A 146 3.08 -1.99 -10.02
CA GLU A 146 3.20 -0.83 -9.12
C GLU A 146 2.25 0.28 -9.57
N ILE A 147 0.96 0.20 -9.22
CA ILE A 147 0.00 1.27 -9.47
C ILE A 147 -0.76 1.61 -8.19
N LEU A 148 -0.26 2.62 -7.48
CA LEU A 148 -0.85 3.56 -6.50
C LEU A 148 -2.16 3.22 -5.74
N GLY A 149 -2.48 1.95 -5.48
CA GLY A 149 -3.45 1.56 -4.46
C GLY A 149 -2.79 1.65 -3.08
N GLN A 150 -3.19 2.62 -2.27
CA GLN A 150 -2.66 2.76 -0.90
C GLN A 150 -2.97 1.49 -0.09
N GLU A 151 -1.91 0.76 0.29
CA GLU A 151 -2.01 -0.39 1.19
C GLU A 151 -2.69 0.04 2.50
N GLN A 152 -3.62 -0.77 3.00
CA GLN A 152 -4.35 -0.50 4.24
C GLN A 152 -4.41 -1.75 5.10
N LEU A 153 -4.43 -1.57 6.42
CA LEU A 153 -4.53 -2.63 7.40
C LEU A 153 -5.76 -2.43 8.28
N PHE A 154 -6.18 -3.49 8.98
CA PHE A 154 -7.30 -3.43 9.92
C PHE A 154 -6.78 -3.64 11.34
N GLN A 155 -7.28 -2.87 12.30
CA GLN A 155 -6.93 -3.08 13.71
C GLN A 155 -7.41 -4.46 14.17
N GLY A 156 -6.52 -5.22 14.83
CA GLY A 156 -6.75 -6.60 15.21
C GLY A 156 -6.54 -7.63 14.09
N ALA A 157 -6.12 -7.21 12.89
CA ALA A 157 -5.61 -8.12 11.86
C ALA A 157 -4.26 -8.73 12.28
N PHE A 158 -3.86 -9.81 11.60
CA PHE A 158 -2.66 -10.56 11.92
C PHE A 158 -1.77 -10.69 10.68
N LEU A 159 -0.52 -10.22 10.77
CA LEU A 159 0.42 -10.15 9.64
C LEU A 159 1.35 -11.36 9.48
N GLY A 160 1.33 -12.29 10.43
CA GLY A 160 2.28 -13.41 10.49
C GLY A 160 3.19 -13.30 11.71
N SER A 161 4.29 -14.06 11.73
CA SER A 161 5.35 -13.94 12.74
C SER A 161 6.48 -13.04 12.25
N GLU A 162 7.30 -12.53 13.17
CA GLU A 162 8.60 -11.95 12.81
C GLU A 162 9.46 -12.97 12.03
N THR A 163 10.34 -12.48 11.15
CA THR A 163 11.25 -13.30 10.35
C THR A 163 12.65 -12.68 10.33
N ARG A 164 13.62 -13.37 9.70
CA ARG A 164 14.97 -12.83 9.49
C ARG A 164 14.94 -11.43 8.85
N ASN A 165 14.01 -11.17 7.92
CA ASN A 165 13.92 -9.92 7.14
C ASN A 165 12.68 -9.08 7.52
N LEU A 166 11.97 -9.41 8.60
CA LEU A 166 10.76 -8.71 9.05
C LEU A 166 10.73 -8.57 10.58
N GLU A 167 10.75 -7.34 11.08
CA GLU A 167 10.66 -7.02 12.52
C GLU A 167 9.38 -6.24 12.82
N PHE A 168 8.70 -6.58 13.91
CA PHE A 168 7.53 -5.87 14.42
C PHE A 168 7.89 -5.08 15.67
N LYS A 169 7.35 -3.87 15.84
CA LYS A 169 7.43 -3.12 17.09
C LYS A 169 6.09 -2.47 17.39
N ARG A 170 5.53 -2.72 18.58
CA ARG A 170 4.20 -2.24 18.98
C ARG A 170 4.02 -0.72 18.80
N GLY A 171 5.06 0.08 19.03
CA GLY A 171 5.02 1.52 18.77
C GLY A 171 4.18 2.34 19.76
N SER A 172 3.83 1.79 20.92
CA SER A 172 2.93 2.43 21.90
C SER A 172 3.56 3.64 22.60
N GLY A 173 2.72 4.63 22.96
CA GLY A 173 3.14 5.83 23.68
C GLY A 173 3.94 6.80 22.81
N GLU A 174 4.92 7.50 23.39
CA GLU A 174 5.78 8.46 22.67
C GLU A 174 6.91 7.78 21.86
N TYR A 175 6.65 6.60 21.32
CA TYR A 175 7.65 5.78 20.63
C TYR A 175 8.38 6.53 19.51
N LEU A 176 7.65 7.31 18.70
CA LEU A 176 8.21 8.10 17.59
C LEU A 176 9.23 9.15 18.06
N ASN A 177 9.08 9.69 19.28
CA ASN A 177 9.97 10.70 19.85
C ASN A 177 11.20 10.09 20.54
N LEU A 178 10.99 8.99 21.27
CA LEU A 178 11.99 8.45 22.20
C LEU A 178 12.76 7.26 21.62
N ALA A 179 12.05 6.22 21.18
CA ALA A 179 12.62 4.92 20.84
C ALA A 179 12.90 4.76 19.34
N PHE A 180 12.09 5.36 18.48
CA PHE A 180 12.16 5.17 17.03
C PHE A 180 13.55 5.49 16.46
N LYS A 181 14.19 6.58 16.90
CA LYS A 181 15.57 6.94 16.49
C LYS A 181 16.62 5.86 16.79
N HIS A 182 16.47 5.10 17.88
CA HIS A 182 17.39 4.02 18.25
C HIS A 182 17.07 2.74 17.49
N HIS A 183 15.79 2.49 17.24
CA HIS A 183 15.38 1.36 16.41
C HIS A 183 15.76 1.56 14.94
N VAL A 184 15.60 2.75 14.36
CA VAL A 184 16.10 3.06 13.00
C VAL A 184 17.60 2.75 12.90
N ARG A 185 18.43 3.31 13.81
CA ARG A 185 19.87 3.01 13.86
C ARG A 185 20.17 1.51 13.88
N ARG A 186 19.64 0.79 14.88
CA ARG A 186 19.92 -0.62 15.12
C ARG A 186 19.40 -1.54 14.02
N TYR A 187 18.14 -1.36 13.59
CA TYR A 187 17.49 -2.24 12.62
C TYR A 187 17.95 -1.96 11.19
N VAL A 188 18.07 -0.69 10.77
CA VAL A 188 18.54 -0.37 9.42
C VAL A 188 19.99 -0.79 9.21
N CYS A 189 20.89 -0.53 10.18
CA CYS A 189 22.27 -1.02 10.13
C CYS A 189 22.32 -2.56 10.00
N ALA A 190 21.53 -3.29 10.81
CA ALA A 190 21.46 -4.75 10.72
C ALA A 190 20.90 -5.27 9.38
N PHE A 191 19.94 -4.58 8.77
CA PHE A 191 19.37 -4.94 7.47
C PHE A 191 20.31 -4.63 6.30
N LEU A 192 20.98 -3.46 6.31
CA LEU A 192 22.01 -3.10 5.32
C LEU A 192 23.19 -4.08 5.34
N ASN A 193 23.57 -4.56 6.52
CA ASN A 193 24.63 -5.56 6.71
C ASN A 193 24.19 -7.01 6.48
N SER A 194 22.96 -7.23 5.98
CA SER A 194 22.40 -8.55 5.69
C SER A 194 21.63 -8.55 4.37
N GLU A 195 20.48 -9.23 4.31
CA GLU A 195 19.68 -9.41 3.08
C GLU A 195 18.54 -8.39 2.99
N GLY A 196 18.79 -7.15 3.45
CA GLY A 196 17.76 -6.14 3.62
C GLY A 196 16.73 -6.55 4.67
N GLY A 197 15.57 -5.88 4.67
CA GLY A 197 14.46 -6.23 5.54
C GLY A 197 13.45 -5.11 5.73
N SER A 198 12.44 -5.33 6.57
CA SER A 198 11.42 -4.33 6.89
C SER A 198 11.16 -4.25 8.39
N LEU A 199 11.14 -3.04 8.92
CA LEU A 199 10.71 -2.71 10.27
C LEU A 199 9.28 -2.15 10.21
N LEU A 200 8.31 -2.84 10.82
CA LEU A 200 6.93 -2.36 10.95
C LEU A 200 6.67 -1.89 12.38
N VAL A 201 6.25 -0.63 12.53
CA VAL A 201 5.89 0.00 13.79
C VAL A 201 4.38 0.19 13.85
N GLY A 202 3.75 -0.25 14.94
CA GLY A 202 2.29 -0.39 15.07
C GLY A 202 1.79 -1.84 14.97
N VAL A 203 2.71 -2.81 14.99
CA VAL A 203 2.42 -4.24 14.99
C VAL A 203 3.07 -4.84 16.23
N GLU A 204 2.32 -5.64 16.99
CA GLU A 204 2.87 -6.35 18.14
C GLU A 204 3.81 -7.47 17.69
N ASP A 205 4.74 -7.87 18.56
CA ASP A 205 5.67 -8.98 18.34
C ASP A 205 4.95 -10.31 18.00
N SER A 206 3.69 -10.44 18.43
CA SER A 206 2.80 -11.54 18.07
C SER A 206 2.36 -11.55 16.60
N GLY A 207 2.44 -10.43 15.89
CA GLY A 207 1.88 -10.21 14.55
C GLY A 207 0.57 -9.41 14.52
N LEU A 208 0.04 -9.02 15.68
CA LEU A 208 -1.24 -8.30 15.78
C LEU A 208 -1.10 -6.81 15.41
N VAL A 209 -1.89 -6.35 14.45
CA VAL A 209 -1.94 -4.93 14.05
C VAL A 209 -2.69 -4.10 15.08
N GLN A 210 -2.02 -3.13 15.70
CA GLN A 210 -2.63 -2.13 16.57
C GLN A 210 -2.70 -0.75 15.91
N GLY A 211 -1.69 -0.42 15.10
CA GLY A 211 -1.44 0.93 14.60
C GLY A 211 -0.82 1.85 15.67
N ILE A 212 -0.12 2.87 15.20
CA ILE A 212 0.31 4.03 15.99
C ILE A 212 -0.54 5.25 15.61
N ARG A 213 -0.78 6.15 16.56
CA ARG A 213 -1.37 7.47 16.27
C ARG A 213 -0.34 8.29 15.50
N CYS A 214 -0.65 8.67 14.27
CA CYS A 214 0.31 9.33 13.38
C CYS A 214 -0.41 10.36 12.50
N SER A 215 -0.33 11.63 12.91
CA SER A 215 -0.76 12.76 12.09
C SER A 215 0.18 12.96 10.90
N HIS A 216 -0.21 13.74 9.89
CA HIS A 216 0.68 14.05 8.76
C HIS A 216 1.98 14.76 9.19
N HIS A 217 1.89 15.63 10.20
CA HIS A 217 3.08 16.24 10.82
C HIS A 217 4.03 15.20 11.45
N ASP A 218 3.50 14.13 12.04
CA ASP A 218 4.32 13.04 12.59
C ASP A 218 4.96 12.19 11.48
N GLU A 219 4.30 12.04 10.34
CA GLU A 219 4.90 11.38 9.16
C GLU A 219 6.10 12.17 8.65
N ASP A 220 5.95 13.48 8.42
CA ASP A 220 7.02 14.33 7.90
C ASP A 220 8.19 14.41 8.87
N ARG A 221 7.91 14.50 10.18
CA ARG A 221 8.94 14.43 11.22
C ARG A 221 9.65 13.08 11.24
N ALA A 222 8.93 11.97 10.98
CA ALA A 222 9.53 10.64 10.91
C ALA A 222 10.36 10.45 9.63
N ARG A 223 9.93 11.00 8.47
CA ARG A 223 10.72 11.06 7.23
C ARG A 223 12.03 11.79 7.47
N LEU A 224 11.97 13.06 7.89
CA LEU A 224 13.15 13.89 8.16
C LEU A 224 14.11 13.27 9.19
N LEU A 225 13.58 12.59 10.21
CA LEU A 225 14.40 11.86 11.19
C LEU A 225 15.12 10.65 10.56
N VAL A 226 14.44 9.86 9.74
CA VAL A 226 15.07 8.72 9.05
C VAL A 226 16.13 9.23 8.07
N ASP A 227 15.81 10.22 7.25
CA ASP A 227 16.72 10.81 6.27
C ASP A 227 18.00 11.35 6.95
N SER A 228 17.84 12.13 8.03
CA SER A 228 18.95 12.70 8.79
C SER A 228 19.81 11.64 9.50
N LEU A 229 19.21 10.53 9.95
CA LEU A 229 19.96 9.42 10.54
C LEU A 229 20.78 8.68 9.48
N LEU A 230 20.15 8.32 8.35
CA LEU A 230 20.76 7.51 7.30
C LEU A 230 21.81 8.29 6.49
N GLN A 231 21.70 9.62 6.41
CA GLN A 231 22.77 10.48 5.90
C GLN A 231 24.05 10.40 6.74
N GLY A 232 23.95 10.13 8.05
CA GLY A 232 25.09 10.01 8.96
C GLY A 232 25.77 8.64 8.96
N PHE A 233 25.18 7.63 8.33
CA PHE A 233 25.78 6.29 8.24
C PHE A 233 27.01 6.31 7.33
N LYS A 234 27.96 5.41 7.60
CA LYS A 234 29.07 5.15 6.68
C LYS A 234 29.10 3.68 6.27
N PRO A 235 29.23 3.35 4.98
CA PRO A 235 29.12 4.26 3.83
C PRO A 235 27.74 4.93 3.75
N GLN A 236 27.67 6.06 3.04
CA GLN A 236 26.45 6.86 2.94
C GLN A 236 25.31 6.05 2.33
N VAL A 237 24.16 6.04 2.99
CA VAL A 237 22.94 5.36 2.53
C VAL A 237 22.14 6.33 1.66
N PHE A 238 21.93 5.98 0.39
CA PHE A 238 21.15 6.79 -0.54
C PHE A 238 19.63 6.55 -0.38
N PRO A 239 18.77 7.52 -0.73
CA PRO A 239 17.31 7.36 -0.63
C PRO A 239 16.70 6.24 -1.48
N ASP A 240 17.39 5.72 -2.51
CA ASP A 240 16.93 4.55 -3.27
C ASP A 240 17.18 3.22 -2.56
N ALA A 241 17.99 3.20 -1.50
CA ALA A 241 18.29 2.00 -0.71
C ALA A 241 17.22 1.68 0.36
N TYR A 242 16.24 2.57 0.58
CA TYR A 242 15.15 2.34 1.52
C TYR A 242 13.83 2.95 1.06
N THR A 243 12.74 2.61 1.74
CA THR A 243 11.42 3.17 1.47
C THR A 243 10.63 3.24 2.77
N LEU A 244 10.15 4.44 3.11
CA LEU A 244 9.34 4.70 4.30
C LEU A 244 7.88 4.92 3.89
N THR A 245 7.02 3.97 4.25
CA THR A 245 5.58 3.99 3.94
C THR A 245 4.74 4.05 5.20
N PHE A 246 3.64 4.82 5.16
CA PHE A 246 2.68 4.94 6.26
C PHE A 246 1.36 4.33 5.80
N ILE A 247 1.05 3.16 6.35
CA ILE A 247 -0.04 2.29 5.95
C ILE A 247 -1.25 2.60 6.86
N PRO A 248 -2.34 3.22 6.40
CA PRO A 248 -3.52 3.51 7.24
C PRO A 248 -4.09 2.24 7.88
N VAL A 249 -4.49 2.36 9.15
CA VAL A 249 -5.12 1.30 9.94
C VAL A 249 -6.58 1.65 10.18
N ILE A 250 -7.47 0.90 9.54
CA ILE A 250 -8.91 1.00 9.72
C ILE A 250 -9.30 0.41 11.08
N THR A 251 -9.96 1.22 11.90
CA THR A 251 -10.48 0.84 13.21
C THR A 251 -12.00 1.07 13.25
N THR A 252 -12.70 0.26 14.03
CA THR A 252 -14.13 0.47 14.34
C THR A 252 -14.36 1.50 15.44
N SER A 253 -13.29 2.04 16.03
CA SER A 253 -13.36 3.06 17.09
C SER A 253 -13.22 4.47 16.52
N SER A 254 -14.08 5.39 16.94
CA SER A 254 -14.07 6.81 16.56
C SER A 254 -12.89 7.56 17.21
N THR A 255 -11.68 7.28 16.75
CA THR A 255 -10.46 7.95 17.22
C THR A 255 -10.21 9.22 16.40
N SER A 256 -9.98 10.35 17.06
CA SER A 256 -9.77 11.66 16.41
C SER A 256 -8.45 11.80 15.63
N VAL A 257 -7.49 10.89 15.87
CA VAL A 257 -6.20 10.84 15.18
C VAL A 257 -6.14 9.54 14.38
N PRO A 258 -5.79 9.58 13.07
CA PRO A 258 -5.69 8.37 12.27
C PRO A 258 -4.62 7.43 12.82
N LEU A 259 -4.94 6.14 12.85
CA LEU A 259 -4.00 5.08 13.14
C LEU A 259 -3.29 4.68 11.84
N LYS A 260 -1.98 4.45 11.92
CA LYS A 260 -1.14 4.01 10.79
C LYS A 260 -0.13 2.97 11.25
N VAL A 261 0.35 2.10 10.37
CA VAL A 261 1.56 1.31 10.56
C VAL A 261 2.67 1.97 9.75
N LEU A 262 3.76 2.34 10.41
CA LEU A 262 4.95 2.83 9.74
C LEU A 262 5.77 1.60 9.31
N ARG A 263 5.98 1.42 8.01
CA ARG A 263 6.90 0.41 7.46
C ARG A 263 8.11 1.11 6.86
N LEU A 264 9.28 0.84 7.44
CA LEU A 264 10.58 1.19 6.89
C LEU A 264 11.20 -0.06 6.27
N THR A 265 11.21 -0.13 4.94
CA THR A 265 11.85 -1.19 4.17
C THR A 265 13.24 -0.75 3.76
N VAL A 266 14.23 -1.61 3.98
CA VAL A 266 15.61 -1.47 3.54
C VAL A 266 15.82 -2.48 2.43
N HIS A 267 16.14 -2.01 1.24
CA HIS A 267 16.37 -2.86 0.08
C HIS A 267 17.74 -3.54 0.20
N THR A 268 17.88 -4.72 -0.39
CA THR A 268 19.20 -5.35 -0.53
C THR A 268 20.12 -4.41 -1.32
N PRO A 269 21.32 -4.10 -0.81
CA PRO A 269 22.30 -3.36 -1.62
C PRO A 269 22.53 -4.08 -2.94
N LYS A 270 22.27 -3.39 -4.07
CA LYS A 270 22.48 -3.92 -5.43
C LYS A 270 23.90 -4.48 -5.48
N ALA A 271 24.03 -5.78 -5.76
CA ALA A 271 25.23 -6.60 -5.55
C ALA A 271 26.54 -5.81 -5.71
N GLN A 272 27.03 -5.25 -4.60
CA GLN A 272 28.28 -4.51 -4.57
C GLN A 272 29.40 -5.53 -4.80
N SER A 273 30.37 -5.21 -5.65
CA SER A 273 31.49 -6.10 -5.96
C SER A 273 32.41 -6.37 -4.77
N GLU A 274 32.22 -5.64 -3.66
CA GLU A 274 33.03 -5.68 -2.46
C GLU A 274 32.13 -5.92 -1.22
N PRO A 275 32.55 -6.76 -0.27
CA PRO A 275 31.80 -7.01 0.96
C PRO A 275 31.85 -5.79 1.89
N GLN A 276 30.81 -4.98 1.84
CA GLN A 276 30.71 -3.73 2.58
C GLN A 276 30.01 -3.89 3.93
N LEU A 277 30.44 -3.12 4.94
CA LEU A 277 29.87 -3.08 6.28
C LEU A 277 29.50 -1.64 6.62
N TYR A 278 28.25 -1.45 7.04
CA TYR A 278 27.66 -0.17 7.41
C TYR A 278 27.76 0.04 8.93
N GLU A 279 28.29 1.21 9.33
CA GLU A 279 28.22 1.78 10.67
C GLU A 279 27.14 2.87 10.74
N THR A 280 26.56 3.05 11.93
CA THR A 280 25.63 4.15 12.21
C THR A 280 26.36 5.50 12.29
N ASP A 281 25.59 6.58 12.39
CA ASP A 281 26.06 7.93 12.74
C ASP A 281 26.80 8.01 14.09
N GLN A 282 26.74 6.96 14.91
CA GLN A 282 27.44 6.85 16.21
C GLN A 282 28.68 5.92 16.14
N GLY A 283 29.03 5.39 14.97
CA GLY A 283 30.11 4.41 14.81
C GLY A 283 29.76 3.02 15.35
N GLU A 284 28.48 2.73 15.57
CA GLU A 284 28.02 1.41 16.00
C GLU A 284 27.76 0.51 14.79
N VAL A 285 28.13 -0.76 14.89
CA VAL A 285 27.84 -1.77 13.85
C VAL A 285 26.92 -2.85 14.41
N PHE A 286 25.86 -3.15 13.67
CA PHE A 286 24.88 -4.18 13.99
C PHE A 286 24.75 -5.20 12.85
N LEU A 287 24.52 -6.47 13.19
CA LEU A 287 24.26 -7.56 12.25
C LEU A 287 22.95 -8.27 12.59
N ARG A 288 22.17 -8.64 11.57
CA ARG A 288 21.05 -9.58 11.72
C ARG A 288 21.59 -11.01 11.75
N ARG A 289 21.21 -11.78 12.77
CA ARG A 289 21.36 -13.24 12.87
C ARG A 289 19.96 -13.86 12.92
N GLU A 290 19.86 -15.19 12.83
CA GLU A 290 18.60 -15.94 12.89
C GLU A 290 17.68 -15.45 14.04
N GLY A 291 16.65 -14.67 13.70
CA GLY A 291 15.68 -14.10 14.65
C GLY A 291 16.21 -13.03 15.63
N SER A 292 17.43 -12.49 15.49
CA SER A 292 17.98 -11.52 16.46
C SER A 292 18.94 -10.51 15.84
N ILE A 293 19.19 -9.40 16.53
CA ILE A 293 20.25 -8.44 16.17
C ILE A 293 21.41 -8.58 17.15
N GLN A 294 22.60 -8.77 16.62
CA GLN A 294 23.85 -8.67 17.35
C GLN A 294 24.43 -7.27 17.18
N GLY A 295 24.70 -6.58 18.28
CA GLY A 295 25.53 -5.37 18.30
C GLY A 295 25.26 -4.46 19.50
N PRO A 296 26.04 -3.39 19.69
CA PRO A 296 27.17 -2.97 18.84
C PRO A 296 28.29 -4.02 18.81
N LEU A 297 28.87 -4.27 17.63
CA LEU A 297 29.99 -5.21 17.50
C LEU A 297 31.28 -4.64 18.11
N SER A 298 32.09 -5.51 18.70
CA SER A 298 33.48 -5.18 19.04
C SER A 298 34.36 -5.10 17.79
N VAL A 299 35.45 -4.34 17.87
CA VAL A 299 36.48 -4.27 16.81
C VAL A 299 36.99 -5.66 16.40
N SER A 300 37.16 -6.57 17.37
CA SER A 300 37.54 -7.97 17.11
C SER A 300 36.50 -8.75 16.32
N ALA A 301 35.20 -8.55 16.58
CA ALA A 301 34.12 -9.18 15.84
C ALA A 301 33.99 -8.62 14.41
N ILE A 302 34.25 -7.32 14.24
CA ILE A 302 34.31 -6.67 12.92
C ILE A 302 35.47 -7.22 12.10
N GLN A 303 36.68 -7.32 12.68
CA GLN A 303 37.85 -7.90 12.00
C GLN A 303 37.64 -9.37 11.61
N GLU A 304 36.99 -10.16 12.47
CA GLU A 304 36.61 -11.55 12.15
C GLU A 304 35.61 -11.62 10.99
N TRP A 305 34.57 -10.80 11.03
CA TRP A 305 33.57 -10.71 9.95
C TRP A 305 34.21 -10.34 8.60
N CYS A 306 35.10 -9.32 8.59
CA CYS A 306 35.81 -8.91 7.38
C CYS A 306 36.67 -10.03 6.80
N ARG A 307 37.41 -10.77 7.65
CA ARG A 307 38.20 -11.94 7.22
C ARG A 307 37.31 -13.03 6.63
N GLN A 308 36.21 -13.39 7.30
CA GLN A 308 35.29 -14.43 6.83
C GLN A 308 34.66 -14.05 5.48
N LYS A 309 34.22 -12.80 5.32
CA LYS A 309 33.64 -12.29 4.08
C LYS A 309 34.65 -12.26 2.93
N TRP A 310 35.87 -11.74 3.17
CA TRP A 310 36.88 -11.67 2.13
C TRP A 310 37.36 -13.05 1.67
N THR A 311 37.53 -14.01 2.60
CA THR A 311 37.83 -15.41 2.25
C THR A 311 36.72 -16.04 1.39
N ALA A 312 35.45 -15.74 1.66
CA ALA A 312 34.34 -16.24 0.86
C ALA A 312 34.30 -15.62 -0.56
N GLU A 313 34.60 -14.33 -0.72
CA GLU A 313 34.70 -13.71 -2.05
C GLU A 313 35.93 -14.17 -2.83
N LEU A 314 37.07 -14.40 -2.16
CA LEU A 314 38.26 -15.02 -2.78
C LEU A 314 37.93 -16.40 -3.35
N GLY A 315 37.27 -17.28 -2.57
CA GLY A 315 36.88 -18.61 -3.04
C GLY A 315 35.96 -18.59 -4.27
N LYS A 316 34.98 -17.68 -4.31
CA LYS A 316 34.14 -17.47 -5.51
C LYS A 316 34.95 -16.98 -6.71
N LEU A 317 35.93 -16.10 -6.49
CA LEU A 317 36.76 -15.57 -7.56
C LEU A 317 37.71 -16.64 -8.11
N GLU A 318 38.30 -17.47 -7.25
CA GLU A 318 39.10 -18.64 -7.62
C GLU A 318 38.30 -19.65 -8.45
N GLU A 319 37.07 -19.98 -8.03
CA GLU A 319 36.16 -20.84 -8.80
C GLU A 319 35.81 -20.23 -10.17
N LYS A 320 35.51 -18.93 -10.22
CA LYS A 320 35.22 -18.22 -11.48
C LYS A 320 36.43 -18.17 -12.41
N VAL A 321 37.64 -17.95 -11.88
CA VAL A 321 38.89 -17.98 -12.65
C VAL A 321 39.15 -19.38 -13.20
N LYS A 322 38.91 -20.43 -12.41
CA LYS A 322 39.03 -21.82 -12.86
C LYS A 322 38.09 -22.12 -14.04
N LEU A 323 36.79 -21.82 -13.90
CA LEU A 323 35.80 -22.02 -14.96
C LEU A 323 36.14 -21.27 -16.25
N LEU A 324 36.57 -20.00 -16.15
CA LEU A 324 36.99 -19.22 -17.32
C LEU A 324 38.30 -19.73 -17.95
N THR A 325 39.17 -20.38 -17.17
CA THR A 325 40.40 -21.01 -17.68
C THR A 325 40.06 -22.28 -18.45
N GLU A 326 39.19 -23.14 -17.91
CA GLU A 326 38.68 -24.34 -18.60
C GLU A 326 37.93 -23.99 -19.90
N GLU A 327 37.10 -22.94 -19.89
CA GLU A 327 36.43 -22.44 -21.09
C GLU A 327 37.41 -21.90 -22.14
N LYS A 328 38.40 -21.11 -21.71
CA LYS A 328 39.46 -20.60 -22.59
C LYS A 328 40.25 -21.75 -23.24
N GLU A 329 40.64 -22.76 -22.48
CA GLU A 329 41.35 -23.94 -23.00
C GLU A 329 40.49 -24.68 -24.04
N ARG A 330 39.19 -24.87 -23.78
CA ARG A 330 38.26 -25.49 -24.73
C ARG A 330 38.17 -24.69 -26.04
N LEU A 331 38.06 -23.36 -25.96
CA LEU A 331 38.01 -22.48 -27.12
C LEU A 331 39.34 -22.47 -27.90
N GLN A 332 40.48 -22.53 -27.21
CA GLN A 332 41.80 -22.63 -27.85
C GLN A 332 41.98 -23.96 -28.60
N GLN A 333 41.52 -25.08 -28.03
CA GLN A 333 41.51 -26.39 -28.70
C GLN A 333 40.63 -26.37 -29.96
N GLN A 334 39.46 -25.74 -29.89
CA GLN A 334 38.60 -25.56 -31.07
C GLN A 334 39.31 -24.72 -32.15
N LEU A 335 39.92 -23.58 -31.80
CA LEU A 335 40.66 -22.74 -32.76
C LEU A 335 41.85 -23.47 -33.40
N GLN A 336 42.56 -24.32 -32.67
CA GLN A 336 43.64 -25.14 -33.24
C GLN A 336 43.13 -26.18 -34.24
N GLN A 337 41.95 -26.77 -34.02
CA GLN A 337 41.32 -27.67 -35.00
C GLN A 337 40.87 -26.96 -36.29
N TYR A 338 40.62 -25.65 -36.24
CA TYR A 338 40.19 -24.83 -37.39
C TYR A 338 41.34 -24.14 -38.15
N GLN A 339 42.62 -24.38 -37.82
CA GLN A 339 43.72 -23.87 -38.65
C GLN A 339 43.72 -24.55 -40.04
N PRO A 340 43.57 -23.81 -41.15
CA PRO A 340 43.68 -24.39 -42.47
C PRO A 340 45.13 -24.83 -42.71
N VAL A 341 45.31 -26.05 -43.19
CA VAL A 341 46.63 -26.57 -43.57
C VAL A 341 47.19 -25.66 -44.66
N SER A 342 48.26 -24.94 -44.34
CA SER A 342 49.01 -24.13 -45.32
C SER A 342 49.56 -25.06 -46.40
N CYS A 343 48.87 -25.13 -47.54
CA CYS A 343 49.33 -25.87 -48.71
C CYS A 343 50.60 -25.22 -49.27
N THR A 344 51.76 -25.71 -48.84
CA THR A 344 53.05 -25.43 -49.46
C THR A 344 53.07 -26.07 -50.85
N CYS A 345 52.57 -25.35 -51.85
CA CYS A 345 52.73 -25.71 -53.24
C CYS A 345 54.20 -25.53 -53.63
N CYS A 346 54.96 -26.63 -53.63
CA CYS A 346 56.28 -26.66 -54.23
C CYS A 346 56.17 -26.29 -55.72
N VAL A 347 56.81 -25.20 -56.11
CA VAL A 347 56.99 -24.84 -57.52
C VAL A 347 58.17 -25.65 -58.06
N LEU A 348 57.92 -26.40 -59.13
CA LEU A 348 58.91 -27.13 -59.94
C LEU A 348 58.96 -26.52 -61.35
#